data_AF-A0A7K2YT56-F1
#
_entry.id   AF-A0A7K2YT56-F1
#
_cell.length_a   1.000
_cell.length_b   1.000
_cell.length_c   1.000
_cell.angle_alpha   90.00
_cell.angle_beta   90.00
_cell.angle_gamma   90.00
#
_symmetry.space_group_name_H-M   'P 1'
#
loop_
_entity.id
_entity.type
_entity.pdbx_description
1 polymer ?
#
loop_
_entity_poly.entity_id
_entity_poly.type
_entity_poly.pdbx_seq_one_letter_code
_entity_poly.pdbx_strand_id
1 'polypeptide(L)'
;MSSRRADTYFRKGLSRWEDGHRLLEWGRPVWAARRYQQSTLQFFGYVHETGWRPTAPPSHSARVFHGMGELARQTAETLAGLGGRTRHTLRYARIAVAVTHLADPTRGDPFRIRFGAPAIGPPVFSLDPRSGEELTPHVRTASAAAARLYLARLMLGYPGYDDGERWPIGTGQRIFVTREVARFRRAVLPSCVGLDHGAEARRLADEAVAMYAGLCRVAPQYRDPARKAAAARAEIHACCPNTPDLDRRSR
;
A
#
# COMPACT_ATOMS: atom_id res chain seq x y z
N MET A 1 -3.59 25.51 -8.39
CA MET A 1 -3.84 26.13 -7.07
C MET A 1 -4.61 25.12 -6.22
N SER A 2 -4.11 24.76 -5.04
CA SER A 2 -4.84 23.89 -4.11
C SER A 2 -6.05 24.66 -3.56
N SER A 3 -7.22 24.03 -3.47
CA SER A 3 -8.40 24.69 -2.89
C SER A 3 -8.19 24.85 -1.37
N ARG A 4 -8.74 25.92 -0.77
CA ARG A 4 -8.73 26.12 0.71
C ARG A 4 -9.24 24.89 1.47
N ARG A 5 -10.15 24.13 0.84
CA ARG A 5 -10.70 22.89 1.36
C ARG A 5 -9.70 21.73 1.31
N ALA A 6 -8.97 21.56 0.21
CA ALA A 6 -7.87 20.60 0.11
C ALA A 6 -6.83 20.85 1.21
N ASP A 7 -6.37 22.10 1.38
CA ASP A 7 -5.37 22.44 2.41
C ASP A 7 -5.87 22.15 3.84
N THR A 8 -7.17 22.30 4.07
CA THR A 8 -7.79 21.96 5.36
C THR A 8 -7.77 20.45 5.60
N TYR A 9 -8.10 19.64 4.60
CA TYR A 9 -8.00 18.17 4.71
C TYR A 9 -6.56 17.74 4.95
N PHE A 10 -5.62 18.29 4.18
CA PHE A 10 -4.20 17.95 4.32
C PHE A 10 -3.68 18.20 5.74
N ARG A 11 -3.89 19.41 6.28
CA ARG A 11 -3.46 19.77 7.65
C ARG A 11 -4.13 18.91 8.72
N LYS A 12 -5.44 18.65 8.60
CA LYS A 12 -6.16 17.75 9.52
C LYS A 12 -5.65 16.31 9.44
N GLY A 13 -5.24 15.86 8.25
CA GLY A 13 -4.63 14.54 8.04
C GLY A 13 -3.31 14.42 8.80
N LEU A 14 -2.39 15.37 8.58
CA LEU A 14 -1.09 15.40 9.26
C LEU A 14 -1.24 15.48 10.78
N SER A 15 -2.03 16.43 11.29
CA SER A 15 -2.24 16.60 12.74
C SER A 15 -2.75 15.32 13.41
N ARG A 16 -3.65 14.57 12.75
CA ARG A 16 -4.15 13.28 13.27
C ARG A 16 -3.13 12.16 13.19
N TRP A 17 -2.26 12.19 12.19
CA TRP A 17 -1.18 11.21 12.08
C TRP A 17 -0.22 11.40 13.25
N GLU A 18 0.21 12.64 13.50
CA GLU A 18 1.06 12.99 14.66
C GLU A 18 0.42 12.64 16.00
N ASP A 19 -0.88 12.94 16.18
CA ASP A 19 -1.65 12.51 17.35
C ASP A 19 -1.59 10.99 17.54
N GLY A 20 -1.71 10.24 16.46
CA GLY A 20 -1.63 8.78 16.48
C GLY A 20 -0.28 8.28 16.97
N HIS A 21 0.82 8.89 16.51
CA HIS A 21 2.16 8.57 16.99
C HIS A 21 2.34 8.86 18.48
N ARG A 22 1.91 10.05 18.95
CA ARG A 22 1.95 10.40 20.38
C ARG A 22 1.16 9.40 21.23
N LEU A 23 -0.03 9.02 20.77
CA LEU A 23 -0.86 8.03 21.48
C LEU A 23 -0.20 6.65 21.52
N LEU A 24 0.49 6.25 20.45
CA LEU A 24 1.21 4.97 20.42
C LEU A 24 2.40 4.99 21.39
N GLU A 25 3.17 6.08 21.41
CA GLU A 25 4.26 6.32 22.37
C GLU A 25 3.76 6.31 23.82
N TRP A 26 2.55 6.81 24.08
CA TRP A 26 1.89 6.74 25.39
C TRP A 26 1.23 5.40 25.71
N GLY A 27 1.46 4.35 24.91
CA GLY A 27 0.89 3.02 25.16
C GLY A 27 -0.63 2.95 24.96
N ARG A 28 -1.21 3.79 24.09
CA ARG A 28 -2.65 3.83 23.79
C ARG A 28 -2.97 3.36 22.35
N PRO A 29 -2.67 2.10 21.99
CA PRO A 29 -2.74 1.61 20.61
C PRO A 29 -4.15 1.66 19.99
N VAL A 30 -5.21 1.43 20.77
CA VAL A 30 -6.60 1.53 20.27
C VAL A 30 -6.92 2.96 19.80
N TRP A 31 -6.51 3.95 20.57
CA TRP A 31 -6.71 5.36 20.24
C TRP A 31 -5.80 5.80 19.08
N ALA A 32 -4.55 5.32 19.06
CA ALA A 32 -3.63 5.53 17.95
C ALA A 32 -4.21 5.02 16.62
N ALA A 33 -4.70 3.77 16.59
CA ALA A 33 -5.36 3.19 15.43
C ALA A 33 -6.53 4.08 14.96
N ARG A 34 -7.41 4.50 15.88
CA ARG A 34 -8.54 5.40 15.54
C ARG A 34 -8.06 6.71 14.92
N ARG A 35 -6.98 7.31 15.42
CA ARG A 35 -6.41 8.54 14.84
C ARG A 35 -5.84 8.30 13.45
N TYR A 36 -5.14 7.19 13.22
CA TYR A 36 -4.64 6.86 11.89
C TYR A 36 -5.75 6.63 10.86
N GLN A 37 -6.85 5.98 11.27
CA GLN A 37 -8.04 5.83 10.43
C GLN A 37 -8.66 7.19 10.06
N GLN A 38 -8.79 8.07 11.05
CA GLN A 38 -9.30 9.42 10.83
C GLN A 38 -8.37 10.26 9.93
N SER A 39 -7.05 10.08 10.05
CA SER A 39 -6.05 10.72 9.18
C SER A 39 -6.19 10.22 7.74
N THR A 40 -6.31 8.90 7.54
CA THR A 40 -6.53 8.28 6.22
C THR A 40 -7.73 8.89 5.52
N LEU A 41 -8.86 9.06 6.23
CA LEU A 41 -10.06 9.70 5.69
C LEU A 41 -9.83 11.17 5.27
N GLN A 42 -8.99 11.92 5.97
CA GLN A 42 -8.67 13.28 5.56
C GLN A 42 -7.82 13.30 4.28
N PHE A 43 -6.84 12.42 4.16
CA PHE A 43 -6.03 12.34 2.94
C PHE A 43 -6.86 11.92 1.73
N PHE A 44 -7.84 11.02 1.89
CA PHE A 44 -8.82 10.77 0.82
C PHE A 44 -9.63 12.02 0.46
N GLY A 45 -10.03 12.82 1.45
CA GLY A 45 -10.65 14.14 1.21
C GLY A 45 -9.74 15.07 0.41
N TYR A 46 -8.46 15.17 0.77
CA TYR A 46 -7.47 15.94 0.03
C TYR A 46 -7.36 15.48 -1.43
N VAL A 47 -7.11 14.19 -1.66
CA VAL A 47 -6.95 13.59 -3.00
C VAL A 47 -8.20 13.80 -3.86
N HIS A 48 -9.39 13.73 -3.25
CA HIS A 48 -10.65 13.99 -3.94
C HIS A 48 -10.76 15.46 -4.41
N GLU A 49 -10.45 16.40 -3.51
CA GLU A 49 -10.50 17.84 -3.79
C GLU A 49 -9.44 18.30 -4.79
N THR A 50 -8.28 17.65 -4.84
CA THR A 50 -7.23 17.96 -5.83
C THR A 50 -7.46 17.35 -7.21
N GLY A 51 -8.61 16.71 -7.42
CA GLY A 51 -9.02 16.24 -8.75
C GLY A 51 -8.35 14.95 -9.20
N TRP A 52 -7.81 14.15 -8.28
CA TRP A 52 -7.15 12.89 -8.63
C TRP A 52 -8.05 11.95 -9.44
N ARG A 53 -7.47 11.31 -10.46
CA ARG A 53 -8.07 10.24 -11.25
C ARG A 53 -7.16 9.01 -11.24
N PRO A 54 -7.71 7.78 -11.19
CA PRO A 54 -6.91 6.55 -11.21
C PRO A 54 -5.95 6.46 -12.41
N THR A 55 -6.38 6.96 -13.58
CA THR A 55 -5.65 6.89 -14.85
C THR A 55 -4.66 8.03 -15.08
N ALA A 56 -4.78 9.13 -14.35
CA ALA A 56 -3.96 10.34 -14.54
C ALA A 56 -3.78 11.07 -13.20
N PRO A 57 -2.97 10.54 -12.27
CA PRO A 57 -2.73 11.20 -11.00
C PRO A 57 -1.90 12.48 -11.20
N PRO A 58 -2.24 13.59 -10.52
CA PRO A 58 -1.37 14.75 -10.44
C PRO A 58 0.02 14.39 -9.89
N SER A 59 1.07 15.08 -10.34
CA SER A 59 2.46 14.88 -9.89
C SER A 59 2.61 14.99 -8.37
N HIS A 60 1.92 15.94 -7.74
CA HIS A 60 1.90 16.14 -6.29
C HIS A 60 1.17 15.02 -5.51
N SER A 61 0.41 14.14 -6.18
CA SER A 61 -0.29 13.05 -5.50
C SER A 61 0.66 11.93 -5.06
N ALA A 62 1.85 11.83 -5.66
CA ALA A 62 2.82 10.79 -5.31
C ALA A 62 3.28 10.87 -3.84
N ARG A 63 3.58 12.07 -3.32
CA ARG A 63 3.92 12.25 -1.88
C ARG A 63 2.77 11.84 -0.98
N VAL A 64 1.55 12.21 -1.36
CA VAL A 64 0.36 11.96 -0.54
C VAL A 64 0.03 10.49 -0.52
N PHE A 65 0.09 9.82 -1.68
CA PHE A 65 -0.09 8.39 -1.74
C PHE A 65 1.01 7.62 -1.01
N HIS A 66 2.26 8.07 -1.06
CA HIS A 66 3.33 7.47 -0.27
C HIS A 66 3.02 7.56 1.23
N GLY A 67 2.76 8.77 1.75
CA GLY A 67 2.45 8.97 3.17
C GLY A 67 1.18 8.25 3.62
N MET A 68 0.13 8.23 2.77
CA MET A 68 -1.05 7.40 3.01
C MET A 68 -0.71 5.92 3.10
N GLY A 69 0.27 5.45 2.34
CA GLY A 69 0.74 4.07 2.35
C GLY A 69 1.39 3.67 3.65
N GLU A 70 2.29 4.53 4.14
CA GLU A 70 2.93 4.38 5.44
C GLU A 70 1.90 4.39 6.56
N LEU A 71 1.02 5.39 6.56
CA LEU A 71 -0.07 5.52 7.52
C LEU A 71 -1.00 4.30 7.52
N ALA A 72 -1.40 3.81 6.34
CA ALA A 72 -2.27 2.65 6.21
C ALA A 72 -1.58 1.37 6.67
N ARG A 73 -0.28 1.20 6.39
CA ARG A 73 0.52 0.08 6.91
C ARG A 73 0.63 0.14 8.44
N GLN A 74 0.98 1.30 9.00
CA GLN A 74 1.04 1.51 10.46
C GLN A 74 -0.33 1.25 11.12
N THR A 75 -1.42 1.66 10.47
CA THR A 75 -2.78 1.34 10.92
C THR A 75 -3.01 -0.16 10.96
N ALA A 76 -2.66 -0.88 9.90
CA ALA A 76 -2.80 -2.33 9.83
C ALA A 76 -1.95 -3.03 10.89
N GLU A 77 -0.69 -2.63 11.07
CA GLU A 77 0.22 -3.17 12.09
C GLU A 77 -0.30 -2.95 13.50
N THR A 78 -0.77 -1.73 13.80
CA THR A 78 -1.36 -1.41 15.11
C THR A 78 -2.60 -2.27 15.36
N LEU A 79 -3.47 -2.42 14.35
CA LEU A 79 -4.66 -3.27 14.47
C LEU A 79 -4.30 -4.76 14.64
N ALA A 80 -3.28 -5.25 13.92
CA ALA A 80 -2.80 -6.62 14.05
C ALA A 80 -2.26 -6.90 15.46
N GLY A 81 -1.44 -5.98 16.00
CA GLY A 81 -0.88 -6.10 17.36
C GLY A 81 -1.92 -6.05 18.48
N LEU A 82 -3.08 -5.45 18.23
CA LEU A 82 -4.23 -5.44 19.15
C LEU A 82 -5.03 -6.76 19.16
N GLY A 83 -4.58 -7.80 18.45
CA GLY A 83 -5.39 -8.99 18.18
C GLY A 83 -6.63 -8.65 17.33
N GLY A 84 -6.56 -7.55 16.57
CA GLY A 84 -7.71 -6.92 15.96
C GLY A 84 -8.46 -7.81 14.97
N ARG A 85 -9.72 -7.41 14.69
CA ARG A 85 -10.60 -8.10 13.74
C ARG A 85 -9.94 -8.16 12.36
N THR A 86 -9.56 -9.37 11.95
CA THR A 86 -9.01 -9.80 10.65
C THR A 86 -9.37 -8.88 9.47
N ARG A 87 -10.66 -8.57 9.33
CA ARG A 87 -11.22 -7.73 8.28
C ARG A 87 -10.62 -6.33 8.21
N HIS A 88 -10.42 -5.66 9.34
CA HIS A 88 -9.96 -4.26 9.35
C HIS A 88 -8.47 -4.17 9.05
N THR A 89 -7.68 -5.09 9.58
CA THR A 89 -6.25 -5.21 9.29
C THR A 89 -6.01 -5.40 7.79
N LEU A 90 -6.68 -6.37 7.16
CA LEU A 90 -6.56 -6.63 5.72
C LEU A 90 -6.99 -5.43 4.87
N ARG A 91 -8.06 -4.73 5.26
CA ARG A 91 -8.54 -3.55 4.54
C ARG A 91 -7.55 -2.40 4.50
N TYR A 92 -6.87 -2.13 5.63
CA TYR A 92 -5.83 -1.11 5.66
C TYR A 92 -4.56 -1.56 4.94
N ALA A 93 -4.22 -2.86 4.98
CA ALA A 93 -3.14 -3.40 4.16
C ALA A 93 -3.44 -3.28 2.65
N ARG A 94 -4.68 -3.52 2.21
CA ARG A 94 -5.11 -3.28 0.82
C ARG A 94 -5.05 -1.80 0.43
N ILE A 95 -5.47 -0.89 1.32
CA ILE A 95 -5.27 0.56 1.10
C ILE A 95 -3.78 0.84 0.92
N ALA A 96 -2.91 0.33 1.78
CA ALA A 96 -1.46 0.54 1.71
C ALA A 96 -0.88 0.06 0.37
N VAL A 97 -1.24 -1.14 -0.10
CA VAL A 97 -0.84 -1.66 -1.42
C VAL A 97 -1.32 -0.73 -2.54
N ALA A 98 -2.57 -0.30 -2.50
CA ALA A 98 -3.14 0.56 -3.54
C ALA A 98 -2.42 1.89 -3.64
N VAL A 99 -2.30 2.63 -2.54
CA VAL A 99 -1.69 3.97 -2.56
C VAL A 99 -0.18 3.89 -2.82
N THR A 100 0.54 2.92 -2.25
CA THR A 100 1.98 2.78 -2.56
C THR A 100 2.21 2.38 -4.02
N HIS A 101 1.37 1.53 -4.60
CA HIS A 101 1.40 1.23 -6.04
C HIS A 101 1.14 2.48 -6.89
N LEU A 102 0.21 3.36 -6.48
CA LEU A 102 -0.03 4.62 -7.18
C LEU A 102 1.13 5.63 -7.04
N ALA A 103 1.86 5.59 -5.91
CA ALA A 103 3.02 6.44 -5.64
C ALA A 103 4.30 5.96 -6.34
N ASP A 104 4.41 4.66 -6.58
CA ASP A 104 5.54 4.01 -7.25
C ASP A 104 5.61 4.43 -8.73
N PRO A 105 6.70 5.09 -9.17
CA PRO A 105 6.85 5.51 -10.57
C PRO A 105 6.96 4.35 -11.54
N THR A 106 7.34 3.15 -11.06
CA THR A 106 7.48 1.94 -11.87
C THR A 106 6.19 1.12 -11.93
N ARG A 107 5.22 1.40 -11.03
CA ARG A 107 4.01 0.59 -10.83
C ARG A 107 4.31 -0.88 -10.56
N GLY A 108 5.48 -1.19 -10.00
CA GLY A 108 5.97 -2.55 -9.75
C GLY A 108 6.58 -3.27 -10.95
N ASP A 109 6.76 -2.61 -12.10
CA ASP A 109 7.39 -3.21 -13.26
C ASP A 109 8.91 -3.40 -13.04
N PRO A 110 9.41 -4.64 -12.93
CA PRO A 110 10.83 -4.90 -12.68
C PRO A 110 11.76 -4.36 -13.76
N PHE A 111 11.31 -4.27 -15.02
CA PHE A 111 12.11 -3.70 -16.09
C PHE A 111 12.31 -2.20 -15.87
N ARG A 112 11.25 -1.46 -15.52
CA ARG A 112 11.33 -0.02 -15.23
C ARG A 112 12.16 0.28 -13.99
N ILE A 113 12.16 -0.62 -13.00
CA ILE A 113 13.04 -0.51 -11.83
C ILE A 113 14.50 -0.67 -12.25
N ARG A 114 14.81 -1.69 -13.07
CA ARG A 114 16.19 -2.00 -13.51
C ARG A 114 16.84 -0.86 -14.27
N PHE A 115 16.10 -0.19 -15.15
CA PHE A 115 16.64 0.88 -15.99
C PHE A 115 16.54 2.27 -15.36
N GLY A 116 16.04 2.36 -14.12
CA GLY A 116 15.77 3.61 -13.43
C GLY A 116 14.58 4.32 -14.06
N ALA A 117 13.43 4.32 -13.37
CA ALA A 117 12.35 5.20 -13.78
C ALA A 117 12.85 6.64 -13.71
N PRO A 118 12.74 7.43 -14.80
CA PRO A 118 13.26 8.78 -14.81
C PRO A 118 12.62 9.59 -13.67
N ALA A 119 13.43 10.36 -12.96
CA ALA A 119 12.95 11.35 -12.00
C ALA A 119 12.26 12.48 -12.76
N ILE A 120 11.07 12.21 -13.29
CA ILE A 120 10.27 13.21 -14.01
C ILE A 120 9.53 14.04 -12.96
N GLY A 121 9.87 15.32 -12.90
CA GLY A 121 9.21 16.30 -12.05
C GLY A 121 10.06 16.77 -10.86
N PRO A 122 9.53 17.72 -10.08
CA PRO A 122 10.24 18.27 -8.93
C PRO A 122 10.44 17.20 -7.84
N PRO A 123 11.45 17.38 -6.95
CA PRO A 123 11.64 16.55 -5.77
C PRO A 123 10.35 16.36 -4.98
N VAL A 124 10.13 15.12 -4.54
CA VAL A 124 8.97 14.72 -3.77
C VAL A 124 9.45 14.50 -2.34
N PHE A 125 8.95 15.23 -1.35
CA PHE A 125 9.36 15.07 0.04
C PHE A 125 8.37 14.22 0.83
N SER A 126 8.89 13.56 1.86
CA SER A 126 8.09 12.74 2.78
C SER A 126 7.00 13.59 3.44
N LEU A 127 5.86 12.95 3.67
CA LEU A 127 4.80 13.53 4.50
C LEU A 127 5.01 13.28 5.99
N ASP A 128 5.89 12.35 6.36
CA ASP A 128 6.24 12.14 7.75
C ASP A 128 7.00 13.37 8.26
N PRO A 129 6.40 14.16 9.18
CA PRO A 129 7.00 15.39 9.69
C PRO A 129 8.32 15.14 10.44
N ARG A 130 8.64 13.89 10.81
CA ARG A 130 9.86 13.52 11.51
C ARG A 130 11.04 13.25 10.57
N SER A 131 10.76 12.89 9.32
CA SER A 131 11.82 12.47 8.38
C SER A 131 12.44 13.65 7.64
N GLY A 132 11.63 14.55 7.08
CA GLY A 132 12.11 15.62 6.19
C GLY A 132 12.81 15.11 4.92
N GLU A 133 12.78 13.79 4.66
CA GLU A 133 13.58 13.15 3.63
C GLU A 133 12.96 13.32 2.24
N GLU A 134 13.82 13.41 1.23
CA GLU A 134 13.41 13.33 -0.16
C GLU A 134 12.99 11.90 -0.52
N LEU A 135 11.75 11.73 -0.98
CA LEU A 135 11.18 10.49 -1.50
C LEU A 135 11.68 10.22 -2.92
N THR A 136 12.90 9.69 -3.00
CA THR A 136 13.45 9.19 -4.25
C THR A 136 12.53 8.13 -4.89
N PRO A 137 12.60 7.92 -6.22
CA PRO A 137 11.93 6.81 -6.89
C PRO A 137 12.17 5.45 -6.21
N HIS A 138 13.38 5.22 -5.69
CA HIS A 138 13.76 3.98 -5.02
C HIS A 138 13.00 3.79 -3.70
N VAL A 139 12.86 4.83 -2.88
CA VAL A 139 12.09 4.78 -1.62
C VAL A 139 10.64 4.44 -1.91
N ARG A 140 10.02 5.10 -2.91
CA ARG A 140 8.61 4.83 -3.27
C ARG A 140 8.40 3.41 -3.79
N THR A 141 9.34 2.90 -4.59
CA THR A 141 9.34 1.51 -5.08
C THR A 141 9.49 0.52 -3.91
N ALA A 142 10.42 0.78 -2.98
CA ALA A 142 10.65 -0.06 -1.81
C ALA A 142 9.40 -0.10 -0.90
N SER A 143 8.74 1.04 -0.67
CA SER A 143 7.48 1.11 0.07
C SER A 143 6.38 0.28 -0.59
N ALA A 144 6.28 0.31 -1.92
CA ALA A 144 5.33 -0.51 -2.67
C ALA A 144 5.66 -2.02 -2.62
N ALA A 145 6.94 -2.40 -2.62
CA ALA A 145 7.36 -3.79 -2.42
C ALA A 145 7.05 -4.26 -0.98
N ALA A 146 7.35 -3.44 0.03
CA ALA A 146 7.06 -3.73 1.43
C ALA A 146 5.56 -3.91 1.68
N ALA A 147 4.71 -3.04 1.12
CA ALA A 147 3.25 -3.15 1.27
C ALA A 147 2.70 -4.44 0.66
N ARG A 148 3.18 -4.84 -0.54
CA ARG A 148 2.80 -6.11 -1.17
C ARG A 148 3.15 -7.32 -0.28
N LEU A 149 4.39 -7.36 0.20
CA LEU A 149 4.86 -8.46 1.05
C LEU A 149 4.09 -8.50 2.38
N TYR A 150 3.82 -7.34 2.99
CA TYR A 150 3.05 -7.25 4.22
C TYR A 150 1.62 -7.77 4.06
N LEU A 151 0.92 -7.36 2.99
CA LEU A 151 -0.41 -7.90 2.68
C LEU A 151 -0.35 -9.42 2.45
N ALA A 152 0.62 -9.90 1.67
CA ALA A 152 0.79 -11.33 1.41
C ALA A 152 0.92 -12.15 2.71
N ARG A 153 1.72 -11.68 3.68
CA ARG A 153 1.87 -12.34 4.98
C ARG A 153 0.58 -12.31 5.80
N LEU A 154 -0.12 -11.17 5.82
CA LEU A 154 -1.40 -11.06 6.52
C LEU A 154 -2.45 -12.02 5.94
N MET A 155 -2.47 -12.20 4.62
CA MET A 155 -3.42 -13.09 3.97
C MET A 155 -3.29 -14.55 4.45
N LEU A 156 -2.08 -15.01 4.75
CA LEU A 156 -1.88 -16.36 5.32
C LEU A 156 -2.45 -16.53 6.72
N GLY A 157 -2.37 -15.49 7.55
CA GLY A 157 -2.94 -15.51 8.90
C GLY A 157 -4.47 -15.53 8.90
N TYR A 158 -5.10 -15.30 7.75
CA TYR A 158 -6.52 -15.06 7.61
C TYR A 158 -7.10 -15.70 6.33
N PRO A 159 -7.12 -17.04 6.22
CA PRO A 159 -7.66 -17.73 5.06
C PRO A 159 -9.18 -17.48 4.92
N GLY A 160 -9.66 -17.40 3.68
CA GLY A 160 -11.11 -17.33 3.38
C GLY A 160 -11.76 -15.96 3.57
N TYR A 161 -10.99 -14.88 3.79
CA TYR A 161 -11.55 -13.53 3.83
C TYR A 161 -11.97 -13.05 2.44
N ASP A 162 -13.29 -12.88 2.24
CA ASP A 162 -13.85 -12.26 1.05
C ASP A 162 -14.35 -10.82 1.35
N ASP A 163 -13.89 -9.83 0.58
CA ASP A 163 -14.39 -8.44 0.66
C ASP A 163 -15.45 -8.15 -0.42
N GLY A 164 -15.89 -9.18 -1.15
CA GLY A 164 -16.75 -9.06 -2.32
C GLY A 164 -15.97 -8.54 -3.52
N GLU A 165 -16.67 -7.76 -4.37
CA GLU A 165 -16.13 -7.30 -5.65
C GLU A 165 -14.81 -6.53 -5.49
N ARG A 166 -13.73 -7.13 -6.01
CA ARG A 166 -12.36 -6.59 -5.96
C ARG A 166 -12.19 -5.50 -7.01
N TRP A 167 -11.48 -4.43 -6.66
CA TRP A 167 -11.19 -3.33 -7.57
C TRP A 167 -9.76 -3.42 -8.12
N PRO A 168 -9.55 -3.62 -9.43
CA PRO A 168 -8.23 -3.56 -10.04
C PRO A 168 -7.68 -2.12 -9.99
N ILE A 169 -6.54 -1.94 -9.34
CA ILE A 169 -5.94 -0.61 -9.16
C ILE A 169 -5.67 0.04 -10.52
N GLY A 170 -6.05 1.32 -10.65
CA GLY A 170 -5.88 2.10 -11.89
C GLY A 170 -7.06 2.05 -12.85
N THR A 171 -8.11 1.28 -12.53
CA THR A 171 -9.33 1.19 -13.34
C THR A 171 -10.47 2.08 -12.81
N GLY A 172 -11.43 2.39 -13.68
CA GLY A 172 -12.66 3.09 -13.34
C GLY A 172 -12.52 4.62 -13.21
N GLN A 173 -13.65 5.27 -12.93
CA GLN A 173 -13.74 6.72 -12.78
C GLN A 173 -13.57 7.15 -11.31
N ARG A 174 -13.30 8.43 -11.08
CA ARG A 174 -13.39 9.02 -9.74
C ARG A 174 -14.82 8.91 -9.21
N ILE A 175 -14.97 8.56 -7.95
CA ILE A 175 -16.26 8.48 -7.25
C ILE A 175 -16.24 9.34 -5.98
N PHE A 176 -17.36 9.39 -5.27
CA PHE A 176 -17.45 10.10 -3.99
C PHE A 176 -16.47 9.55 -2.96
N VAL A 177 -15.87 10.43 -2.15
CA VAL A 177 -14.79 10.11 -1.20
C VAL A 177 -15.06 8.91 -0.29
N THR A 178 -16.29 8.73 0.18
CA THR A 178 -16.65 7.58 1.04
C THR A 178 -16.64 6.26 0.27
N ARG A 179 -17.06 6.28 -1.00
CA ARG A 179 -16.99 5.14 -1.90
C ARG A 179 -15.56 4.88 -2.37
N GLU A 180 -14.74 5.91 -2.51
CA GLU A 180 -13.28 5.76 -2.78
C GLU A 180 -12.61 4.95 -1.69
N VAL A 181 -12.86 5.27 -0.42
CA VAL A 181 -12.28 4.51 0.70
C VAL A 181 -12.71 3.04 0.64
N ALA A 182 -13.98 2.76 0.37
CA ALA A 182 -14.47 1.39 0.21
C ALA A 182 -13.79 0.66 -0.96
N ARG A 183 -13.56 1.37 -2.06
CA ARG A 183 -12.86 0.86 -3.24
C ARG A 183 -11.40 0.52 -2.95
N PHE A 184 -10.65 1.40 -2.30
CA PHE A 184 -9.25 1.14 -1.91
C PHE A 184 -9.13 -0.01 -0.90
N ARG A 185 -10.11 -0.19 -0.03
CA ARG A 185 -10.17 -1.34 0.90
C ARG A 185 -10.33 -2.69 0.19
N ARG A 186 -10.77 -2.69 -1.07
CA ARG A 186 -10.96 -3.87 -1.93
C ARG A 186 -9.95 -3.94 -3.08
N ALA A 187 -8.89 -3.13 -2.99
CA ALA A 187 -7.92 -3.02 -4.06
C ALA A 187 -7.19 -4.35 -4.30
N VAL A 188 -7.02 -4.69 -5.57
CA VAL A 188 -6.20 -5.79 -6.06
C VAL A 188 -5.26 -5.26 -7.13
N LEU A 189 -4.03 -5.77 -7.18
CA LEU A 189 -3.12 -5.42 -8.27
C LEU A 189 -3.63 -5.98 -9.60
N PRO A 190 -3.36 -5.33 -10.74
CA PRO A 190 -3.77 -5.83 -12.06
C PRO A 190 -3.34 -7.28 -12.33
N SER A 191 -2.14 -7.66 -11.88
CA SER A 191 -1.58 -9.02 -11.98
C SER A 191 -2.25 -10.07 -11.07
N CYS A 192 -3.08 -9.63 -10.12
CA CYS A 192 -3.76 -10.47 -9.14
C CYS A 192 -5.27 -10.60 -9.42
N VAL A 193 -5.77 -10.00 -10.50
CA VAL A 193 -7.19 -10.11 -10.88
C VAL A 193 -7.54 -11.56 -11.18
N GLY A 194 -8.67 -12.03 -10.61
CA GLY A 194 -9.16 -13.40 -10.78
C GLY A 194 -8.44 -14.45 -9.93
N LEU A 195 -7.35 -14.10 -9.24
CA LEU A 195 -6.66 -15.03 -8.35
C LEU A 195 -7.45 -15.25 -7.06
N ASP A 196 -7.47 -16.49 -6.57
CA ASP A 196 -7.92 -16.77 -5.20
C ASP A 196 -7.00 -16.11 -4.16
N HIS A 197 -7.40 -16.19 -2.89
CA HIS A 197 -6.66 -15.57 -1.78
C HIS A 197 -5.23 -16.09 -1.62
N GLY A 198 -4.99 -17.40 -1.79
CA GLY A 198 -3.65 -18.00 -1.66
C GLY A 198 -2.76 -17.67 -2.86
N ALA A 199 -3.32 -17.72 -4.07
CA ALA A 199 -2.64 -17.33 -5.30
C ALA A 199 -2.31 -15.83 -5.34
N GLU A 200 -3.20 -14.97 -4.86
CA GLU A 200 -2.94 -13.53 -4.69
C GLU A 200 -1.77 -13.31 -3.70
N ALA A 201 -1.77 -14.00 -2.54
CA ALA A 201 -0.67 -13.88 -1.57
C ALA A 201 0.69 -14.30 -2.16
N ARG A 202 0.76 -15.43 -2.89
CA ARG A 202 1.97 -15.88 -3.58
C ARG A 202 2.43 -14.87 -4.64
N ARG A 203 1.51 -14.39 -5.49
CA ARG A 203 1.81 -13.40 -6.53
C ARG A 203 2.36 -12.10 -5.94
N LEU A 204 1.75 -11.60 -4.86
CA LEU A 204 2.22 -10.40 -4.15
C LEU A 204 3.65 -10.58 -3.60
N ALA A 205 3.95 -11.75 -3.03
CA ALA A 205 5.29 -12.07 -2.51
C ALA A 205 6.33 -12.17 -3.63
N ASP A 206 5.99 -12.83 -4.75
CA ASP A 206 6.85 -12.94 -5.92
C ASP A 206 7.17 -11.56 -6.51
N GLU A 207 6.17 -10.69 -6.65
CA GLU A 207 6.36 -9.31 -7.12
C GLU A 207 7.23 -8.49 -6.17
N ALA A 208 7.01 -8.58 -4.86
CA ALA A 208 7.81 -7.85 -3.89
C ALA A 208 9.30 -8.24 -3.99
N VAL A 209 9.60 -9.54 -4.13
CA VAL A 209 10.97 -10.03 -4.33
C VAL A 209 11.55 -9.53 -5.66
N ALA A 210 10.78 -9.58 -6.75
CA ALA A 210 11.23 -9.09 -8.04
C ALA A 210 11.56 -7.59 -8.01
N MET A 211 10.75 -6.80 -7.31
CA MET A 211 11.00 -5.36 -7.12
C MET A 211 12.28 -5.10 -6.32
N TYR A 212 12.48 -5.80 -5.21
CA TYR A 212 13.71 -5.67 -4.41
C TYR A 212 14.96 -6.12 -5.16
N ALA A 213 14.85 -7.18 -5.99
CA ALA A 213 15.93 -7.61 -6.87
C ALA A 213 16.28 -6.53 -7.91
N GLY A 214 15.27 -5.85 -8.47
CA GLY A 214 15.47 -4.68 -9.32
C GLY A 214 16.18 -3.55 -8.58
N LEU A 215 15.71 -3.21 -7.37
CA LEU A 215 16.28 -2.15 -6.54
C LEU A 215 17.74 -2.42 -6.16
N CYS A 216 18.09 -3.66 -5.83
CA CYS A 216 19.46 -4.05 -5.46
C CYS A 216 20.50 -3.81 -6.56
N ARG A 217 20.08 -3.73 -7.82
CA ARG A 217 20.97 -3.43 -8.95
C ARG A 217 21.34 -1.94 -9.03
N VAL A 218 20.46 -1.06 -8.58
CA VAL A 218 20.61 0.41 -8.69
C VAL A 218 20.85 1.09 -7.34
N ALA A 219 20.54 0.41 -6.23
CA ALA A 219 20.58 0.93 -4.87
C ALA A 219 20.96 -0.21 -3.88
N PRO A 220 22.27 -0.43 -3.62
CA PRO A 220 22.76 -1.55 -2.81
C PRO A 220 22.24 -1.60 -1.37
N GLN A 221 21.78 -0.48 -0.81
CA GLN A 221 21.21 -0.42 0.54
C GLN A 221 19.97 -1.32 0.73
N TYR A 222 19.30 -1.72 -0.35
CA TYR A 222 18.13 -2.60 -0.30
C TYR A 222 18.46 -4.10 -0.25
N ARG A 223 19.74 -4.50 -0.17
CA ARG A 223 20.15 -5.91 -0.09
C ARG A 223 19.56 -6.64 1.13
N ASP A 224 19.53 -5.99 2.30
CA ASP A 224 18.97 -6.62 3.50
C ASP A 224 17.44 -6.78 3.42
N PRO A 225 16.66 -5.73 3.05
CA PRO A 225 15.24 -5.89 2.72
C PRO A 225 14.97 -7.00 1.67
N ALA A 226 15.81 -7.12 0.64
CA ALA A 226 15.67 -8.15 -0.39
C ALA A 226 15.81 -9.58 0.18
N ARG A 227 16.80 -9.80 1.06
CA ARG A 227 16.97 -11.10 1.74
C ARG A 227 15.77 -11.44 2.62
N LYS A 228 15.28 -10.46 3.41
CA LYS A 228 14.08 -10.62 4.25
C LYS A 228 12.84 -10.94 3.41
N ALA A 229 12.69 -10.28 2.25
CA ALA A 229 11.60 -10.55 1.32
C ALA A 229 11.68 -11.96 0.73
N ALA A 230 12.88 -12.42 0.35
CA ALA A 230 13.08 -13.78 -0.16
C ALA A 230 12.75 -14.86 0.88
N ALA A 231 13.15 -14.66 2.15
CA ALA A 231 12.79 -15.55 3.24
C ALA A 231 11.27 -15.60 3.48
N ALA A 232 10.61 -14.43 3.57
CA ALA A 232 9.16 -14.35 3.74
C ALA A 232 8.41 -14.98 2.55
N ARG A 233 8.90 -14.82 1.32
CA ARG A 233 8.34 -15.50 0.14
C ARG A 233 8.41 -17.03 0.29
N ALA A 234 9.54 -17.57 0.77
CA ALA A 234 9.68 -19.00 0.98
C ALA A 234 8.67 -19.54 2.02
N GLU A 235 8.48 -18.81 3.14
CA GLU A 235 7.43 -19.10 4.13
C GLU A 235 6.04 -19.13 3.47
N ILE A 236 5.73 -18.13 2.65
CA ILE A 236 4.41 -18.01 2.00
C ILE A 236 4.12 -19.15 1.04
N HIS A 237 5.12 -19.55 0.23
CA HIS A 237 4.98 -20.67 -0.69
C HIS A 237 4.85 -22.01 0.05
N ALA A 238 5.49 -22.18 1.21
CA ALA A 238 5.39 -23.39 2.02
C ALA A 238 4.00 -23.58 2.66
N CYS A 239 3.35 -22.50 3.10
CA CYS A 239 2.04 -22.56 3.76
C CYS A 239 0.86 -22.81 2.81
N CYS A 240 1.03 -22.61 1.51
CA CYS A 240 -0.03 -22.78 0.52
C CYS A 240 0.46 -23.66 -0.63
N PRO A 241 0.59 -24.99 -0.42
CA PRO A 241 0.95 -25.91 -1.50
C PRO A 241 -0.05 -25.74 -2.65
N ASN A 242 0.45 -25.69 -3.88
CA ASN A 242 -0.38 -25.57 -5.08
C ASN A 242 -1.52 -26.57 -4.99
N THR A 243 -2.74 -26.09 -4.75
CA THR A 243 -3.93 -26.91 -4.94
C THR A 243 -3.93 -27.22 -6.43
N PRO A 244 -3.79 -28.50 -6.85
CA PRO A 244 -3.79 -28.84 -8.26
C PRO A 244 -5.10 -28.32 -8.84
N ASP A 245 -4.97 -27.66 -9.99
CA ASP A 245 -6.06 -27.17 -10.80
C ASP A 245 -7.12 -28.27 -10.96
N LEU A 246 -8.24 -28.15 -10.24
CA LEU A 246 -9.33 -29.13 -10.28
C LEU A 246 -10.14 -29.02 -11.60
N ASP A 247 -9.71 -28.17 -12.54
CA ASP A 247 -10.30 -28.00 -13.87
C ASP A 247 -9.91 -29.09 -14.89
N ARG A 248 -9.33 -30.22 -14.47
CA ARG A 248 -9.36 -31.47 -15.27
C ARG A 248 -10.61 -32.33 -15.03
N ARG A 249 -11.74 -31.73 -14.63
CA ARG A 249 -13.05 -32.38 -14.60
C ARG A 249 -14.12 -31.52 -15.26
N SER A 250 -13.95 -31.24 -16.54
CA SER A 250 -15.07 -31.05 -17.47
C SER A 250 -14.57 -31.40 -18.86
N ARG A 251 -14.98 -32.59 -19.32
CA ARG A 251 -15.01 -32.97 -20.72
C ARG A 251 -16.07 -32.17 -21.45
#